data_AF-A0AA95N9A4-F1
#
_entry.id   AF-A0AA95N9A4-F1
#
_cell.length_a   1.000
_cell.length_b   1.000
_cell.length_c   1.000
_cell.angle_alpha   90.00
_cell.angle_beta   90.00
_cell.angle_gamma   90.00
#
_symmetry.space_group_name_H-M   'P 1'
#
loop_
_entity.id
_entity.type
_entity.pdbx_description
1 polymer ?
#
loop_
_entity_poly.entity_id
_entity_poly.type
_entity_poly.pdbx_seq_one_letter_code
_entity_poly.pdbx_strand_id
1 'polypeptide(L)'
;MKTIITAVFMLVFLAGCGKSEHSSSVSAKNIAKVSEIAEIQNAYEACIKQMYKELEEDNPSTDASVMKVMYEGADQACYSLVVTTCKRGLDDAGCKTVLQMYK
;
A
#
# COMPACT_ATOMS: atom_id res chain seq x y z
N MET A 1 47.54 -43.60 18.75
CA MET A 1 46.39 -43.29 17.86
C MET A 1 45.88 -41.93 18.29
N LYS A 2 45.94 -40.91 17.41
CA LYS A 2 45.59 -39.52 17.72
C LYS A 2 44.17 -39.25 17.22
N THR A 3 43.25 -38.99 18.15
CA THR A 3 41.86 -38.61 17.84
C THR A 3 41.83 -37.14 17.48
N ILE A 4 41.45 -36.81 16.25
CA ILE A 4 41.27 -35.43 15.79
C ILE A 4 39.79 -35.09 15.96
N ILE A 5 39.51 -34.14 16.85
CA ILE A 5 38.21 -33.48 16.97
C ILE A 5 38.16 -32.42 15.88
N THR A 6 37.39 -32.66 14.82
CA THR A 6 37.13 -31.64 13.80
C THR A 6 35.73 -31.07 14.02
N ALA A 7 35.71 -29.82 14.47
CA ALA A 7 34.52 -29.05 14.74
C ALA A 7 33.75 -28.72 13.45
N VAL A 8 32.42 -28.80 13.58
CA VAL A 8 31.42 -28.32 12.64
C VAL A 8 31.56 -26.81 12.45
N PHE A 9 31.67 -26.35 11.21
CA PHE A 9 31.33 -24.98 10.82
C PHE A 9 30.52 -25.02 9.52
N MET A 10 29.21 -24.87 9.67
CA MET A 10 28.32 -24.47 8.59
C MET A 10 28.64 -23.02 8.22
N LEU A 11 28.84 -22.72 6.95
CA LEU A 11 28.52 -21.42 6.37
C LEU A 11 28.11 -21.63 4.90
N VAL A 12 26.79 -21.65 4.71
CA VAL A 12 26.12 -21.63 3.42
C VAL A 12 26.26 -20.21 2.86
N PHE A 13 27.20 -20.00 1.95
CA PHE A 13 27.25 -18.77 1.15
C PHE A 13 26.50 -18.99 -0.17
N LEU A 14 25.17 -18.91 -0.09
CA LEU A 14 24.31 -18.58 -1.22
C LEU A 14 23.94 -17.10 -1.13
N ALA A 15 24.95 -16.22 -1.12
CA ALA A 15 24.76 -14.78 -1.28
C ALA A 15 24.99 -14.43 -2.75
N GLY A 16 24.00 -14.79 -3.56
CA GLY A 16 23.96 -14.51 -5.00
C GLY A 16 22.53 -14.54 -5.52
N CYS A 17 21.55 -14.11 -4.73
CA CYS A 17 20.23 -13.76 -5.25
C CYS A 17 20.27 -12.28 -5.64
N GLY A 18 19.97 -12.05 -6.92
CA GLY A 18 20.22 -10.81 -7.63
C GLY A 18 19.69 -9.57 -6.93
N LYS A 19 20.35 -8.47 -7.25
CA LYS A 19 19.70 -7.17 -7.41
C LYS A 19 18.46 -7.35 -8.29
N SER A 20 17.34 -7.74 -7.69
CA SER A 20 16.05 -7.28 -8.16
C SER A 20 15.85 -5.94 -7.48
N GLU A 21 16.45 -4.91 -8.09
CA GLU A 21 15.86 -3.58 -8.07
C GLU A 21 14.52 -3.68 -8.82
N HIS A 22 13.57 -4.36 -8.20
CA HIS A 22 12.15 -4.16 -8.43
C HIS A 22 11.62 -3.51 -7.15
N SER A 23 12.19 -2.33 -6.88
CA SER A 23 11.34 -1.20 -6.55
C SER A 23 10.48 -0.93 -7.79
N SER A 24 9.52 -1.81 -8.05
CA SER A 24 8.29 -1.42 -8.71
C SER A 24 7.58 -0.56 -7.67
N SER A 25 8.12 0.65 -7.44
CA SER A 25 7.30 1.71 -6.91
C SER A 25 6.14 1.76 -7.85
N VAL A 26 4.94 1.53 -7.31
CA VAL A 26 3.69 1.75 -8.02
C VAL A 26 3.83 3.10 -8.66
N SER A 27 4.15 3.09 -9.95
CA SER A 27 4.19 4.28 -10.76
C SER A 27 2.83 4.88 -10.54
N ALA A 28 2.80 6.02 -9.83
CA ALA A 28 1.61 6.62 -9.26
C ALA A 28 0.45 6.41 -10.24
N LYS A 29 -0.37 5.38 -9.96
CA LYS A 29 -1.57 5.11 -10.74
C LYS A 29 -2.28 6.45 -10.78
N ASN A 30 -2.66 6.95 -11.95
CA ASN A 30 -3.33 8.25 -12.05
C ASN A 30 -4.57 8.21 -11.15
N ILE A 31 -4.46 8.74 -9.92
CA ILE A 31 -5.54 8.73 -8.95
C ILE A 31 -6.58 9.69 -9.48
N ALA A 32 -7.81 9.22 -9.64
CA ALA A 32 -8.88 10.02 -10.21
C ALA A 32 -9.11 11.29 -9.38
N LYS A 33 -9.35 12.40 -10.07
CA LYS A 33 -9.91 13.60 -9.43
C LYS A 33 -11.39 13.33 -9.14
N VAL A 34 -11.75 13.33 -7.86
CA VAL A 34 -13.10 12.98 -7.37
C VAL A 34 -13.76 14.13 -6.62
N SER A 35 -13.01 15.19 -6.30
CA SER A 35 -13.50 16.38 -5.63
C SER A 35 -12.80 17.65 -6.13
N GLU A 36 -13.53 18.77 -6.13
CA GLU A 36 -12.98 20.12 -6.35
C GLU A 36 -12.44 20.75 -5.06
N ILE A 37 -12.76 20.16 -3.90
CA ILE A 37 -12.25 20.61 -2.61
C ILE A 37 -10.91 19.92 -2.36
N ALA A 38 -9.83 20.71 -2.38
CA ALA A 38 -8.45 20.20 -2.28
C ALA A 38 -8.22 19.32 -1.05
N GLU A 39 -8.81 19.66 0.10
CA GLU A 39 -8.67 18.87 1.33
C GLU A 39 -9.27 17.47 1.19
N ILE A 40 -10.45 17.36 0.57
CA ILE A 40 -11.11 16.07 0.29
C ILE A 40 -10.32 15.28 -0.76
N GLN A 41 -9.85 15.96 -1.81
CA GLN A 41 -9.06 15.33 -2.87
C GLN A 41 -7.73 14.76 -2.32
N ASN A 42 -7.02 15.53 -1.51
CA ASN A 42 -5.76 15.11 -0.90
C ASN A 42 -5.97 13.93 0.05
N ALA A 43 -7.02 13.96 0.88
CA ALA A 43 -7.35 12.84 1.77
C ALA A 43 -7.72 11.57 1.00
N TYR A 44 -8.46 11.70 -0.11
CA TYR A 44 -8.77 10.58 -1.00
C TYR A 44 -7.49 9.98 -1.59
N GLU A 45 -6.59 10.82 -2.12
CA GLU A 45 -5.31 10.35 -2.67
C GLU A 45 -4.43 9.67 -1.62
N ALA A 46 -4.39 10.20 -0.40
CA ALA A 46 -3.66 9.60 0.71
C ALA A 46 -4.23 8.20 1.05
N CYS A 47 -5.55 8.08 1.14
CA CYS A 47 -6.23 6.79 1.34
C CYS A 47 -5.86 5.78 0.26
N ILE A 48 -5.93 6.15 -1.02
CA ILE A 48 -5.62 5.25 -2.15
C ILE A 48 -4.17 4.78 -2.07
N LYS A 49 -3.22 5.71 -1.87
CA LYS A 49 -1.79 5.37 -1.78
C LYS A 49 -1.52 4.41 -0.63
N GLN A 50 -2.13 4.64 0.53
CA GLN A 50 -1.99 3.75 1.68
C GLN A 50 -2.57 2.38 1.38
N MET A 51 -3.82 2.29 0.93
CA MET A 51 -4.49 1.02 0.65
C MET A 51 -3.75 0.21 -0.42
N TYR A 52 -3.27 0.86 -1.49
CA TYR A 52 -2.52 0.16 -2.54
C TYR A 52 -1.20 -0.40 -2.02
N LYS A 53 -0.48 0.39 -1.21
CA LYS A 53 0.75 -0.06 -0.58
C LYS A 53 0.49 -1.27 0.32
N GLU A 54 -0.52 -1.20 1.18
CA GLU A 54 -0.90 -2.31 2.07
C GLU A 54 -1.31 -3.55 1.27
N LEU A 55 -2.11 -3.39 0.21
CA LEU A 55 -2.48 -4.50 -0.66
C LEU A 55 -1.25 -5.18 -1.29
N GLU A 56 -0.25 -4.43 -1.73
CA GLU A 56 0.97 -4.99 -2.32
C GLU A 56 1.86 -5.68 -1.30
N GLU A 57 2.00 -5.09 -0.11
CA GLU A 57 2.79 -5.66 0.99
C GLU A 57 2.16 -6.96 1.50
N ASP A 58 0.83 -7.02 1.57
CA ASP A 58 0.10 -8.20 2.05
C ASP A 58 -0.04 -9.30 0.99
N ASN A 59 0.15 -8.99 -0.29
CA ASN A 59 -0.13 -9.89 -1.41
C ASN A 59 1.03 -10.03 -2.43
N PRO A 60 2.26 -10.36 -2.01
CA PRO A 60 3.45 -10.31 -2.86
C PRO A 60 3.48 -11.35 -4.01
N SER A 61 2.58 -12.33 -4.00
CA SER A 61 2.50 -13.39 -5.03
C SER A 61 1.12 -13.50 -5.67
N THR A 62 0.24 -12.53 -5.42
CA THR A 62 -1.09 -12.51 -5.99
C THR A 62 -1.02 -12.10 -7.46
N ASP A 63 -1.80 -12.79 -8.29
CA ASP A 63 -1.86 -12.53 -9.72
C ASP A 63 -2.28 -11.08 -10.01
N ALA A 64 -1.71 -10.48 -11.07
CA ALA A 64 -1.96 -9.09 -11.41
C ALA A 64 -3.44 -8.78 -11.71
N SER A 65 -4.19 -9.74 -12.27
CA SER A 65 -5.63 -9.57 -12.52
C SER A 65 -6.44 -9.56 -11.22
N VAL A 66 -6.02 -10.34 -10.22
CA VAL A 66 -6.62 -10.34 -8.89
C VAL A 66 -6.24 -9.05 -8.14
N MET A 67 -4.97 -8.64 -8.20
CA MET A 67 -4.53 -7.35 -7.65
C MET A 67 -5.32 -6.19 -8.25
N LYS A 68 -5.62 -6.22 -9.55
CA LYS A 68 -6.45 -5.21 -10.19
C LYS A 68 -7.84 -5.09 -9.54
N VAL A 69 -8.51 -6.22 -9.30
CA VAL A 69 -9.82 -6.23 -8.62
C VAL A 69 -9.72 -5.71 -7.19
N MET A 70 -8.66 -6.06 -6.47
CA MET A 70 -8.41 -5.54 -5.11
C MET A 70 -8.23 -4.02 -5.11
N TYR A 71 -7.48 -3.49 -6.07
CA TYR A 71 -7.32 -2.04 -6.22
C TYR A 71 -8.66 -1.34 -6.53
N GLU A 72 -9.51 -1.92 -7.38
CA GLU A 72 -10.86 -1.36 -7.64
C GLU A 72 -11.72 -1.33 -6.36
N GLY A 73 -11.59 -2.36 -5.51
CA GLY A 73 -12.21 -2.37 -4.17
C GLY A 73 -11.67 -1.27 -3.26
N ALA A 74 -10.34 -1.06 -3.24
CA ALA A 74 -9.73 0.03 -2.50
C ALA A 74 -10.20 1.42 -2.99
N ASP A 75 -10.34 1.60 -4.31
CA ASP A 75 -10.87 2.84 -4.88
C ASP A 75 -12.27 3.16 -4.36
N GLN A 76 -13.16 2.17 -4.37
CA GLN A 76 -14.51 2.31 -3.86
C GLN A 76 -14.55 2.56 -2.35
N ALA A 77 -13.71 1.86 -1.59
CA ALA A 77 -13.61 2.03 -0.15
C ALA A 77 -13.16 3.45 0.21
N CYS A 78 -12.10 3.95 -0.42
CA CYS A 78 -11.61 5.31 -0.21
C CYS A 78 -12.62 6.37 -0.67
N TYR A 79 -13.31 6.16 -1.79
CA TYR A 79 -14.37 7.06 -2.24
C TYR A 79 -15.52 7.12 -1.22
N SER A 80 -15.95 5.98 -0.69
CA SER A 80 -17.01 5.93 0.32
C SER A 80 -16.55 6.60 1.62
N LEU A 81 -15.37 6.22 2.13
CA LEU A 81 -14.85 6.71 3.39
C LEU A 81 -14.60 8.22 3.38
N VAL A 82 -13.95 8.73 2.33
CA VAL A 82 -13.56 10.15 2.27
C VAL A 82 -14.64 10.98 1.59
N VAL A 83 -14.92 10.71 0.32
CA VAL A 83 -15.77 11.60 -0.50
C VAL A 83 -17.22 11.54 -0.04
N THR A 84 -17.77 10.34 0.20
CA THR A 84 -19.17 10.21 0.61
C THR A 84 -19.41 10.74 2.02
N THR A 85 -18.51 10.47 2.98
CA THR A 85 -18.61 11.04 4.33
C THR A 85 -18.59 12.56 4.32
N CYS A 86 -17.76 13.16 3.47
CA CYS A 86 -17.64 14.61 3.34
C CYS A 86 -18.71 15.29 2.49
N LYS A 87 -19.72 14.57 1.95
CA LYS A 87 -20.78 15.15 1.11
C LYS A 87 -21.59 16.26 1.81
N ARG A 88 -21.67 16.22 3.14
CA ARG A 88 -22.40 17.23 3.93
C ARG A 88 -21.59 18.52 4.16
N GLY A 89 -20.31 18.54 3.76
CA GLY A 89 -19.41 19.66 3.88
C GLY A 89 -18.26 19.42 4.87
N LEU A 90 -17.26 20.28 4.81
CA LEU A 90 -16.03 20.21 5.63
C LEU A 90 -16.29 20.42 7.13
N ASP A 91 -17.41 21.05 7.47
CA ASP A 91 -17.76 21.30 8.86
C ASP A 91 -18.42 20.13 9.59
N ASP A 92 -18.88 19.13 8.83
CA ASP A 92 -19.47 17.91 9.37
C ASP A 92 -18.44 17.16 10.24
N ALA A 93 -18.87 16.70 11.41
CA ALA A 93 -17.98 16.03 12.36
C ALA A 93 -17.35 14.77 11.76
N GLY A 94 -18.12 13.99 10.98
CA GLY A 94 -17.61 12.80 10.29
C GLY A 94 -16.58 13.16 9.24
N CYS A 95 -16.81 14.23 8.47
CA CYS A 95 -15.83 14.72 7.51
C CYS A 95 -14.53 15.14 8.21
N LYS A 96 -14.61 15.94 9.28
CA LYS A 96 -13.43 16.36 10.06
C LYS A 96 -12.62 15.18 10.57
N THR A 97 -13.30 14.17 11.12
CA THR A 97 -12.64 12.94 11.59
C THR A 97 -11.91 12.23 10.47
N VAL A 98 -12.56 11.98 9.33
CA VAL A 98 -11.92 11.27 8.22
C VAL A 98 -10.77 12.07 7.62
N LEU A 99 -10.92 13.40 7.44
CA LEU A 99 -9.83 14.23 6.95
C LEU A 99 -8.63 14.22 7.89
N GLN A 100 -8.84 14.16 9.21
CA GLN A 100 -7.75 14.04 10.19
C GLN A 100 -7.00 12.71 10.10
N MET A 101 -7.66 11.62 9.68
CA MET A 101 -7.00 10.32 9.51
C MET A 101 -5.98 10.33 8.36
N TYR A 102 -6.16 11.21 7.38
CA TYR A 102 -5.38 11.27 6.13
C TYR A 102 -4.64 12.60 5.94
N LYS A 103 -4.42 13.36 7.02
CA LYS A 103 -3.56 14.56 7.07
C LYS A 103 -2.12 14.19 7.36
#